data_AF-A0A973LZ72-F1
#
_entry.id   AF-A0A973LZ72-F1
#
_cell.length_a   1.000
_cell.length_b   1.000
_cell.length_c   1.000
_cell.angle_alpha   90.00
_cell.angle_beta   90.00
_cell.angle_gamma   90.00
#
_symmetry.space_group_name_H-M   'P 1'
#
loop_
_entity.id
_entity.type
_entity.pdbx_description
1 polymer ?
#
loop_
_entity_poly.entity_id
_entity_poly.type
_entity_poly.pdbx_seq_one_letter_code
_entity_poly.pdbx_strand_id
1 'polypeptide(L)'
;MILSLGERVPNAASALGPDFDRARVGALSGAERCLTVFDGRLFAAGDRHAGRWLYEHTPGGWVRHQQAGHWLHHVEGGASLRVWSGDPVSGDVLPGSAYDGRSWTASEVPAQAPPPATPHPDAPLSYRERRAYPGMSVCEVTDTASGEVIGRWRAPTVGVPAWEDETLWLRYEAWPRQELVGWSTRSRQVTERLPLPIGALSNLIVLPGLAAAVWADPYTPSSVVTAGSVPELAAELNRRSAGPAALPYTARTEVVGEACAIVHTPQDGPIGRIMMLHGGPHSSVWPVYSPLVAFLCRLGWEVVAVNPRSSSLGSRFSPNACRYGIDDALDVVNLAESAGGDLPLVLAGWSYGAYLAGRAVSEGARCAGLVSLSGFLSPKTLEASSHPAVKAFRTKLPLPEPRHERLARVPLLAIHGRADERIPLPQVLADAGDHPALTPVELAGEGHGIVTDEGAALAYASLADWLTTVGGEARTTRPHDRAGALP
;
A
#
# COMPACT_ATOMS: atom_id res chain seq x y z
N MET A 1 -1.26 3.73 -25.83
CA MET A 1 -1.20 2.30 -26.22
C MET A 1 -1.14 1.46 -24.94
N ILE A 2 -2.03 0.48 -24.75
CA ILE A 2 -1.99 -0.41 -23.58
C ILE A 2 -0.92 -1.47 -23.86
N LEU A 3 0.15 -1.49 -23.05
CA LEU A 3 0.98 -2.68 -22.96
C LEU A 3 0.78 -3.28 -21.59
N SER A 4 -0.11 -4.27 -21.57
CA SER A 4 -0.08 -5.35 -20.61
C SER A 4 1.36 -5.88 -20.62
N LEU A 5 2.17 -5.59 -19.58
CA LEU A 5 3.52 -6.13 -19.37
C LEU A 5 3.49 -7.67 -19.17
N GLY A 6 2.78 -8.40 -20.05
CA GLY A 6 2.59 -9.84 -20.16
C GLY A 6 2.23 -10.62 -18.90
N GLU A 7 1.50 -11.74 -19.04
CA GLU A 7 1.15 -12.57 -17.88
C GLU A 7 2.43 -13.00 -17.14
N ARG A 8 2.35 -13.02 -15.80
CA ARG A 8 3.38 -13.65 -14.98
C ARG A 8 3.44 -15.11 -15.42
N VAL A 9 4.64 -15.63 -15.65
CA VAL A 9 4.80 -17.09 -15.81
C VAL A 9 4.61 -17.64 -14.41
N PRO A 10 3.57 -18.48 -14.19
CA PRO A 10 3.30 -19.03 -12.88
C PRO A 10 4.55 -19.72 -12.37
N ASN A 11 4.89 -19.52 -11.10
CA ASN A 11 5.79 -20.45 -10.45
C ASN A 11 5.07 -21.81 -10.46
N ALA A 12 5.70 -22.86 -10.99
CA ALA A 12 5.10 -24.20 -11.04
C ALA A 12 4.72 -24.74 -9.64
N ALA A 13 5.27 -24.15 -8.57
CA ALA A 13 4.93 -24.45 -7.18
C ALA A 13 3.72 -23.64 -6.63
N SER A 14 3.22 -22.63 -7.33
CA SER A 14 2.14 -21.76 -6.84
C SER A 14 0.77 -22.37 -7.15
N ALA A 15 0.13 -22.94 -6.13
CA ALA A 15 -1.29 -23.36 -6.16
C ALA A 15 -2.28 -22.19 -5.94
N LEU A 16 -1.80 -20.94 -5.92
CA LEU A 16 -2.58 -19.76 -5.49
C LEU A 16 -3.60 -19.25 -6.53
N GLY A 17 -3.58 -19.80 -7.74
CA GLY A 17 -4.49 -19.46 -8.83
C GLY A 17 -4.10 -18.20 -9.61
N PRO A 18 -4.83 -17.89 -10.70
CA PRO A 18 -4.43 -16.91 -11.72
C PRO A 18 -4.39 -15.45 -11.21
N ASP A 19 -5.04 -15.14 -10.10
CA ASP A 19 -5.05 -13.77 -9.54
C ASP A 19 -3.73 -13.40 -8.86
N PHE A 20 -3.01 -14.38 -8.34
CA PHE A 20 -1.66 -14.17 -7.82
C PHE A 20 -0.66 -13.89 -8.95
N ASP A 21 -0.89 -14.49 -10.12
CA ASP A 21 -0.12 -14.27 -11.35
C ASP A 21 -0.45 -12.93 -12.04
N ARG A 22 -1.49 -12.25 -11.60
CA ARG A 22 -1.89 -10.94 -12.16
C ARG A 22 -1.17 -9.76 -11.53
N ALA A 23 -0.44 -9.93 -10.43
CA ALA A 23 0.31 -8.83 -9.81
C ALA A 23 1.33 -8.24 -10.80
N ARG A 24 1.15 -6.98 -11.19
CA ARG A 24 2.11 -6.22 -12.00
C ARG A 24 2.40 -4.88 -11.32
N VAL A 25 3.66 -4.46 -11.48
CA VAL A 25 4.30 -3.21 -11.00
C VAL A 25 3.89 -2.74 -9.59
N GLY A 26 4.69 -3.05 -8.58
CA GLY A 26 4.56 -2.43 -7.27
C GLY A 26 3.68 -3.23 -6.32
N ALA A 27 4.32 -3.75 -5.27
CA ALA A 27 3.63 -4.28 -4.11
C ALA A 27 2.77 -3.20 -3.43
N LEU A 28 1.79 -3.65 -2.64
CA LEU A 28 0.72 -2.92 -1.93
C LEU A 28 1.11 -1.65 -1.14
N SER A 29 2.40 -1.36 -0.99
CA SER A 29 2.89 -0.20 -0.23
C SER A 29 4.08 0.53 -0.87
N GLY A 30 4.48 0.20 -2.11
CA GLY A 30 5.76 0.64 -2.67
C GLY A 30 5.71 1.26 -4.07
N ALA A 31 4.52 1.54 -4.60
CA ALA A 31 4.37 1.99 -5.97
C ALA A 31 4.90 3.41 -6.23
N GLU A 32 5.48 4.13 -5.27
CA GLU A 32 5.73 5.58 -5.41
C GLU A 32 6.84 5.94 -6.41
N ARG A 33 7.72 5.02 -6.82
CA ARG A 33 8.88 5.32 -7.69
C ARG A 33 9.26 4.19 -8.66
N CYS A 34 8.28 3.70 -9.40
CA CYS A 34 8.47 2.63 -10.39
C CYS A 34 8.70 3.16 -11.81
N LEU A 35 8.61 4.47 -12.04
CA LEU A 35 8.92 5.10 -13.31
C LEU A 35 10.06 6.10 -13.12
N THR A 36 10.90 6.27 -14.14
CA THR A 36 11.88 7.35 -14.15
C THR A 36 12.26 7.77 -15.57
N VAL A 37 12.98 8.89 -15.71
CA VAL A 37 13.52 9.35 -16.99
C VAL A 37 15.04 9.33 -16.93
N PHE A 38 15.68 8.66 -17.87
CA PHE A 38 17.12 8.74 -18.05
C PHE A 38 17.44 8.99 -19.52
N ASP A 39 18.29 9.98 -19.79
CA ASP A 39 18.72 10.31 -21.15
C ASP A 39 17.53 10.53 -22.11
N GLY A 40 16.54 11.31 -21.65
CA GLY A 40 15.31 11.62 -22.40
C GLY A 40 14.36 10.44 -22.61
N ARG A 41 14.65 9.27 -22.02
CA ARG A 41 13.89 8.03 -22.21
C ARG A 41 13.19 7.61 -20.93
N LEU A 42 11.98 7.10 -21.07
CA LEU A 42 11.16 6.63 -19.96
C LEU A 42 11.54 5.18 -19.61
N PHE A 43 11.81 4.94 -18.34
CA PHE A 43 12.09 3.61 -17.80
C PHE A 43 11.05 3.22 -16.75
N ALA A 44 10.78 1.92 -16.64
CA ALA A 44 9.90 1.34 -15.64
C ALA A 44 10.58 0.17 -14.92
N ALA A 45 10.40 0.14 -13.60
CA ALA A 45 10.60 -1.02 -12.76
C ALA A 45 9.41 -1.97 -12.87
N GLY A 46 9.65 -3.27 -13.08
CA GLY A 46 8.58 -4.26 -13.02
C GLY A 46 9.00 -5.56 -12.34
N ASP A 47 8.07 -6.14 -11.59
CA ASP A 47 8.24 -7.40 -10.87
C ASP A 47 7.71 -8.61 -11.65
N ARG A 48 8.06 -8.69 -12.94
CA ARG A 48 7.68 -9.86 -13.73
C ARG A 48 8.59 -11.01 -13.29
N HIS A 49 8.06 -12.00 -12.56
CA HIS A 49 8.76 -13.23 -12.12
C HIS A 49 9.61 -13.14 -10.85
N ALA A 50 9.14 -12.50 -9.78
CA ALA A 50 9.89 -12.41 -8.51
C ALA A 50 11.31 -11.83 -8.72
N GLY A 51 11.45 -10.93 -9.71
CA GLY A 51 12.71 -10.71 -10.40
C GLY A 51 12.72 -9.51 -11.33
N ARG A 52 13.01 -8.32 -10.79
CA ARG A 52 14.15 -7.48 -11.23
C ARG A 52 14.26 -7.15 -12.74
N TRP A 53 13.23 -6.58 -13.35
CA TRP A 53 13.35 -6.09 -14.73
C TRP A 53 13.23 -4.57 -14.81
N LEU A 54 14.15 -3.99 -15.57
CA LEU A 54 14.06 -2.64 -16.07
C LEU A 54 13.50 -2.70 -17.49
N TYR A 55 12.48 -1.89 -17.76
CA TYR A 55 11.88 -1.74 -19.07
C TYR A 55 12.15 -0.32 -19.58
N GLU A 56 12.48 -0.17 -20.85
CA GLU A 56 12.61 1.10 -21.55
C GLU A 56 11.45 1.29 -22.51
N HIS A 57 10.83 2.46 -22.49
CA HIS A 57 9.77 2.80 -23.44
C HIS A 57 10.38 3.30 -24.75
N THR A 58 10.06 2.62 -25.85
CA THR A 58 10.45 2.98 -27.21
C THR A 58 9.20 3.24 -28.08
N PRO A 59 9.33 3.85 -29.27
CA PRO A 59 8.19 3.99 -30.19
C PRO A 59 7.52 2.65 -30.56
N GLY A 60 8.28 1.54 -30.52
CA GLY A 60 7.77 0.18 -30.75
C GLY A 60 7.19 -0.51 -29.51
N GLY A 61 7.13 0.18 -28.37
CA GLY A 61 6.68 -0.37 -27.08
C GLY A 61 7.81 -0.54 -26.07
N TRP A 62 7.54 -1.31 -25.00
CA TRP A 62 8.50 -1.54 -23.93
C TRP A 62 9.54 -2.60 -24.30
N VAL A 63 10.81 -2.23 -24.24
CA VAL A 63 11.96 -3.12 -24.42
C VAL A 63 12.51 -3.50 -23.06
N ARG A 64 12.70 -4.80 -22.82
CA ARG A 64 13.24 -5.33 -21.57
C ARG A 64 14.76 -5.28 -21.59
N HIS A 65 15.36 -4.71 -20.55
CA HIS A 65 16.81 -4.76 -20.31
C HIS A 65 17.17 -5.96 -19.44
N GLN A 66 18.20 -6.72 -19.84
CA GLN A 66 18.75 -7.80 -19.01
C GLN A 66 19.70 -7.20 -17.94
N GLN A 67 19.69 -7.80 -16.75
CA GLN A 67 20.63 -7.57 -15.64
C GLN A 67 20.55 -6.19 -14.95
N ALA A 68 19.66 -6.04 -13.96
CA ALA A 68 20.01 -5.28 -12.77
C ALA A 68 20.37 -6.29 -11.67
N GLY A 69 21.63 -6.29 -11.21
CA GLY A 69 22.01 -7.08 -10.05
C GLY A 69 21.20 -6.60 -8.83
N HIS A 70 20.53 -7.53 -8.15
CA HIS A 70 19.74 -7.32 -6.93
C HIS A 70 18.39 -6.58 -7.11
N TRP A 71 17.57 -6.58 -6.05
CA TRP A 71 16.17 -6.16 -6.05
C TRP A 71 16.00 -4.72 -6.57
N LEU A 72 15.12 -4.51 -7.54
CA LEU A 72 14.87 -3.19 -8.12
C LEU A 72 13.53 -2.68 -7.57
N HIS A 73 13.60 -1.91 -6.48
CA HIS A 73 12.41 -1.31 -5.83
C HIS A 73 12.14 0.12 -6.31
N HIS A 74 13.16 0.77 -6.84
CA HIS A 74 13.14 2.17 -7.18
C HIS A 74 14.06 2.44 -8.36
N VAL A 75 13.67 3.39 -9.19
CA VAL A 75 14.51 3.90 -10.26
C VAL A 75 14.60 5.42 -10.17
N GLU A 76 15.82 5.95 -10.15
CA GLU A 76 16.09 7.38 -10.19
C GLU A 76 16.86 7.74 -11.46
N GLY A 77 16.43 8.81 -12.09
CA GLY A 77 16.96 9.33 -13.33
C GLY A 77 17.74 10.63 -13.11
N GLY A 78 18.62 10.95 -14.07
CA GLY A 78 19.51 12.11 -13.99
C GLY A 78 20.77 11.86 -14.80
N ALA A 79 21.94 12.20 -14.23
CA ALA A 79 23.24 11.91 -14.85
C ALA A 79 23.56 10.40 -14.97
N SER A 80 22.88 9.57 -14.20
CA SER A 80 22.96 8.11 -14.21
C SER A 80 21.60 7.52 -13.85
N LEU A 81 21.22 6.40 -14.45
CA LEU A 81 20.04 5.64 -14.05
C LEU A 81 20.38 4.80 -12.82
N ARG A 82 19.86 5.14 -11.65
CA ARG A 82 20.14 4.40 -10.42
C ARG A 82 18.98 3.50 -10.07
N VAL A 83 19.32 2.31 -9.62
CA VAL A 83 18.41 1.27 -9.14
C VAL A 83 18.87 0.84 -7.77
N TRP A 84 17.97 0.59 -6.84
CA TRP A 84 18.34 0.03 -5.54
C TRP A 84 17.35 -0.96 -4.98
N SER A 85 17.89 -1.79 -4.08
CA SER A 85 17.14 -2.74 -3.28
C SER A 85 16.76 -2.15 -1.93
N GLY A 86 15.52 -1.66 -1.79
CA GLY A 86 14.96 -1.27 -0.49
C GLY A 86 14.21 0.05 -0.50
N ASP A 87 13.54 0.33 0.62
CA ASP A 87 12.87 1.60 0.89
C ASP A 87 13.93 2.65 1.27
N PRO A 88 14.17 3.70 0.47
CA PRO A 88 15.20 4.71 0.74
C PRO A 88 14.92 5.52 2.02
N VAL A 89 13.77 5.32 2.66
CA VAL A 89 13.42 5.93 3.94
C VAL A 89 14.10 5.21 5.13
N SER A 90 14.73 4.04 4.94
CA SER A 90 15.31 3.26 6.07
C SER A 90 16.52 3.92 6.75
N GLY A 91 17.19 4.88 6.12
CA GLY A 91 18.38 5.54 6.69
C GLY A 91 19.68 4.74 6.53
N ASP A 92 19.63 3.59 5.86
CA ASP A 92 20.80 2.76 5.57
C ASP A 92 21.40 3.08 4.19
N VAL A 93 22.70 2.80 4.02
CA VAL A 93 23.30 2.72 2.68
C VAL A 93 22.71 1.49 1.99
N LEU A 94 21.84 1.71 1.01
CA LEU A 94 21.27 0.61 0.25
C LEU A 94 22.27 0.18 -0.82
N PRO A 95 22.52 -1.14 -1.00
CA PRO A 95 23.23 -1.61 -2.18
C PRO A 95 22.39 -1.25 -3.41
N GLY A 96 22.97 -0.39 -4.25
CA GLY A 96 22.41 0.05 -5.50
C GLY A 96 23.25 -0.39 -6.68
N SER A 97 22.66 -0.32 -7.86
CA SER A 97 23.37 -0.37 -9.13
C SER A 97 23.11 0.93 -9.88
N ALA A 98 24.15 1.52 -10.46
CA ALA A 98 24.05 2.67 -11.35
C ALA A 98 24.31 2.23 -12.79
N TYR A 99 23.49 2.70 -13.73
CA TYR A 99 23.64 2.49 -15.16
C TYR A 99 23.98 3.81 -15.83
N ASP A 100 25.10 3.83 -16.55
CA ASP A 100 25.64 5.01 -17.23
C ASP A 100 25.21 5.10 -18.71
N GLY A 101 24.32 4.21 -19.16
CA GLY A 101 23.96 4.07 -20.58
C GLY A 101 24.70 2.95 -21.31
N ARG A 102 25.70 2.32 -20.68
CA ARG A 102 26.50 1.23 -21.26
C ARG A 102 26.67 0.04 -20.32
N SER A 103 26.88 0.28 -19.02
CA SER A 103 27.20 -0.76 -18.05
C SER A 103 26.61 -0.46 -16.68
N TRP A 104 26.37 -1.52 -15.91
CA TRP A 104 25.95 -1.43 -14.52
C TRP A 104 27.17 -1.45 -13.60
N THR A 105 27.22 -0.53 -12.65
CA THR A 105 28.22 -0.47 -11.59
C THR A 105 27.55 -0.55 -10.22
N ALA A 106 28.14 -1.29 -9.28
CA ALA A 106 27.68 -1.28 -7.90
C ALA A 106 27.87 0.12 -7.32
N SER A 107 26.84 0.63 -6.63
CA SER A 107 26.85 1.96 -6.02
C SER A 107 26.27 1.86 -4.62
N GLU A 108 26.95 2.48 -3.67
CA GLU A 108 26.38 2.78 -2.36
C GLU A 108 25.71 4.16 -2.44
N VAL A 109 24.42 4.22 -2.14
CA VAL A 109 23.69 5.50 -2.11
C VAL A 109 23.28 5.75 -0.65
N PRO A 110 23.73 6.86 -0.04
CA PRO A 110 23.25 7.25 1.28
C PRO A 110 21.73 7.41 1.24
N ALA A 111 21.02 6.74 2.14
CA ALA A 111 19.61 7.03 2.35
C ALA A 111 19.45 8.50 2.75
N GLN A 112 18.59 9.21 2.02
CA GLN A 112 18.06 10.54 2.30
C GLN A 112 18.97 11.74 1.99
N ALA A 113 18.80 12.28 0.78
CA ALA A 113 18.53 13.71 0.70
C ALA A 113 17.00 13.91 0.75
N PRO A 114 16.48 15.01 1.35
CA PRO A 114 15.09 15.39 1.13
C PRO A 114 14.80 15.39 -0.37
N PRO A 115 13.57 15.05 -0.82
CA PRO A 115 13.26 15.08 -2.24
C PRO A 115 13.70 16.45 -2.77
N PRO A 116 14.64 16.48 -3.73
CA PRO A 116 15.16 17.74 -4.23
C PRO A 116 13.98 18.55 -4.77
N ALA A 117 14.11 19.88 -4.69
CA ALA A 117 13.17 20.73 -5.41
C ALA A 117 13.10 20.26 -6.87
N THR A 118 11.91 20.17 -7.44
CA THR A 118 11.71 19.75 -8.82
C THR A 118 11.92 20.97 -9.73
N PRO A 119 13.07 21.11 -10.40
CA PRO A 119 13.31 22.26 -11.27
C PRO A 119 12.37 22.20 -12.48
N HIS A 120 11.95 23.36 -12.95
CA HIS A 120 11.32 23.48 -14.25
C HIS A 120 12.37 23.26 -15.34
N PRO A 121 12.04 22.55 -16.44
CA PRO A 121 13.02 22.25 -17.49
C PRO A 121 13.57 23.50 -18.18
N ASP A 122 12.70 24.47 -18.49
CA ASP A 122 13.06 25.62 -19.34
C ASP A 122 12.95 27.00 -18.66
N ALA A 123 12.63 27.05 -17.36
CA ALA A 123 12.37 28.30 -16.64
C ALA A 123 13.14 28.32 -15.31
N PRO A 124 13.49 29.49 -14.77
CA PRO A 124 14.14 29.61 -13.47
C PRO A 124 13.11 29.39 -12.34
N LEU A 125 12.41 28.26 -12.36
CA LEU A 125 11.38 27.90 -11.39
C LEU A 125 11.74 26.57 -10.73
N SER A 126 11.39 26.44 -9.47
CA SER A 126 11.50 25.18 -8.73
C SER A 126 10.26 24.96 -7.90
N TYR A 127 9.78 23.73 -7.86
CA TYR A 127 8.74 23.32 -6.94
C TYR A 127 9.35 22.61 -5.73
N ARG A 128 8.82 22.88 -4.55
CA ARG A 128 9.14 22.16 -3.32
C ARG A 128 7.87 21.73 -2.61
N GLU A 129 7.82 20.46 -2.26
CA GLU A 129 6.82 19.92 -1.35
C GLU A 129 7.45 19.67 0.02
N ARG A 130 6.74 20.08 1.08
CA ARG A 130 7.07 19.70 2.45
C ARG A 130 5.83 19.18 3.13
N ARG A 131 5.85 17.91 3.53
CA ARG A 131 4.77 17.31 4.32
C ARG A 131 4.55 18.13 5.61
N ALA A 132 3.36 18.71 5.73
CA ALA A 132 2.95 19.50 6.89
C ALA A 132 2.50 18.59 8.03
N TYR A 133 1.72 17.58 7.67
CA TYR A 133 1.25 16.48 8.52
C TYR A 133 0.78 15.32 7.62
N PRO A 134 0.58 14.11 8.15
CA PRO A 134 0.01 12.99 7.39
C PRO A 134 -1.17 13.38 6.49
N GLY A 135 -1.06 13.12 5.18
CA GLY A 135 -2.07 13.47 4.17
C GLY A 135 -2.13 14.95 3.75
N MET A 136 -1.25 15.83 4.24
CA MET A 136 -1.22 17.25 3.87
C MET A 136 0.19 17.77 3.67
N SER A 137 0.40 18.52 2.60
CA SER A 137 1.68 19.11 2.24
C SER A 137 1.59 20.62 2.06
N VAL A 138 2.66 21.31 2.42
CA VAL A 138 2.92 22.69 2.01
C VAL A 138 3.64 22.62 0.66
N CYS A 139 3.02 23.20 -0.35
CA CYS A 139 3.54 23.31 -1.70
C CYS A 139 4.07 24.73 -1.93
N GLU A 140 5.28 24.83 -2.48
CA GLU A 140 5.95 26.10 -2.77
C GLU A 140 6.50 26.07 -4.19
N VAL A 141 6.29 27.15 -4.94
CA VAL A 141 6.96 27.41 -6.22
C VAL A 141 7.83 28.65 -6.03
N THR A 142 9.11 28.51 -6.32
CA THR A 142 10.13 29.54 -6.13
C THR A 142 10.78 29.87 -7.46
N ASP A 143 10.88 31.17 -7.76
CA ASP A 143 11.76 31.67 -8.80
C ASP A 143 13.20 31.54 -8.32
N THR A 144 13.98 30.69 -8.98
CA THR A 144 15.35 30.37 -8.58
C THR A 144 16.35 31.47 -8.91
N ALA A 145 16.03 32.39 -9.83
CA ALA A 145 16.88 33.52 -10.15
C ALA A 145 16.76 34.63 -9.11
N SER A 146 15.54 34.92 -8.64
CA SER A 146 15.29 35.96 -7.64
C SER A 146 15.24 35.45 -6.19
N GLY A 147 14.97 34.16 -5.99
CA GLY A 147 14.65 33.56 -4.69
C GLY A 147 13.22 33.83 -4.20
N GLU A 148 12.38 34.49 -5.01
CA GLU A 148 11.01 34.84 -4.63
C GLU A 148 10.10 33.60 -4.61
N VAL A 149 9.30 33.43 -3.55
CA VAL A 149 8.22 32.43 -3.53
C VAL A 149 7.01 33.00 -4.26
N ILE A 150 6.81 32.56 -5.51
CA ILE A 150 5.74 33.06 -6.38
C ILE A 150 4.40 32.31 -6.19
N GLY A 151 4.43 31.16 -5.52
CA GLY A 151 3.24 30.39 -5.16
C GLY A 151 3.45 29.61 -3.86
N ARG A 152 2.46 29.66 -2.96
CA ARG A 152 2.46 28.87 -1.73
C ARG A 152 1.05 28.49 -1.32
N TRP A 153 0.82 27.20 -1.12
CA TRP A 153 -0.49 26.71 -0.67
C TRP A 153 -0.35 25.42 0.14
N ARG A 154 -1.46 25.00 0.76
CA ARG A 154 -1.58 23.71 1.43
C ARG A 154 -2.53 22.83 0.64
N ALA A 155 -2.13 21.58 0.43
CA ALA A 155 -2.93 20.64 -0.32
C ALA A 155 -2.63 19.19 0.09
N PRO A 156 -3.63 18.29 -0.03
CA PRO A 156 -3.41 16.85 0.11
C PRO A 156 -2.71 16.32 -1.14
N THR A 157 -1.47 16.76 -1.33
CA THR A 157 -0.62 16.35 -2.45
C THR A 157 0.29 15.23 -2.01
N VAL A 158 0.65 14.40 -2.97
CA VAL A 158 1.46 13.20 -2.79
C VAL A 158 2.18 12.88 -4.09
N GLY A 159 3.33 12.24 -3.98
CA GLY A 159 4.15 11.88 -5.13
C GLY A 159 4.99 13.05 -5.64
N VAL A 160 5.70 12.82 -6.74
CA VAL A 160 6.53 13.85 -7.38
C VAL A 160 5.64 14.60 -8.38
N PRO A 161 5.62 15.94 -8.36
CA PRO A 161 4.89 16.70 -9.38
C PRO A 161 5.55 16.53 -10.76
N ALA A 162 4.87 16.97 -11.81
CA ALA A 162 5.45 17.00 -13.14
C ALA A 162 5.23 18.36 -13.82
N TRP A 163 6.24 18.85 -14.53
CA TRP A 163 6.12 20.04 -15.37
C TRP A 163 5.69 19.62 -16.78
N GLU A 164 4.69 20.30 -17.33
CA GLU A 164 4.26 20.23 -18.73
C GLU A 164 4.15 21.65 -19.25
N ASP A 165 5.14 22.08 -20.04
CA ASP A 165 5.31 23.48 -20.43
C ASP A 165 5.20 24.41 -19.20
N GLU A 166 4.32 25.42 -19.24
CA GLU A 166 4.07 26.39 -18.17
C GLU A 166 3.11 25.89 -17.08
N THR A 167 2.85 24.58 -17.00
CA THR A 167 1.91 23.98 -16.06
C THR A 167 2.61 23.00 -15.13
N LEU A 168 2.46 23.24 -13.83
CA LEU A 168 2.83 22.29 -12.78
C LEU A 168 1.64 21.37 -12.50
N TRP A 169 1.79 20.09 -12.80
CA TRP A 169 0.81 19.06 -12.51
C TRP A 169 1.06 18.42 -11.15
N LEU A 170 0.03 18.44 -10.31
CA LEU A 170 0.04 17.94 -8.95
C LEU A 170 -0.99 16.83 -8.81
N ARG A 171 -0.63 15.75 -8.12
CA ARG A 171 -1.60 14.73 -7.70
C ARG A 171 -2.27 15.16 -6.40
N TYR A 172 -3.57 15.40 -6.44
CA TYR A 172 -4.40 15.67 -5.26
C TYR A 172 -5.12 14.41 -4.82
N GLU A 173 -5.06 14.09 -3.52
CA GLU A 173 -5.78 13.00 -2.90
C GLU A 173 -7.13 13.47 -2.35
N ALA A 174 -8.19 12.85 -2.86
CA ALA A 174 -9.57 13.06 -2.41
C ALA A 174 -10.27 11.69 -2.31
N TRP A 175 -9.88 10.91 -1.30
CA TRP A 175 -10.35 9.53 -1.13
C TRP A 175 -11.88 9.41 -1.34
N PRO A 176 -12.36 8.43 -2.13
CA PRO A 176 -11.62 7.30 -2.70
C PRO A 176 -11.00 7.58 -4.09
N ARG A 177 -10.94 8.85 -4.50
CA ARG A 177 -10.45 9.27 -5.82
C ARG A 177 -9.20 10.13 -5.69
N GLN A 178 -8.63 10.43 -6.84
CA GLN A 178 -7.56 11.41 -6.99
C GLN A 178 -7.89 12.38 -8.12
N GLU A 179 -7.21 13.51 -8.13
CA GLU A 179 -7.28 14.50 -9.19
C GLU A 179 -5.87 14.85 -9.65
N LEU A 180 -5.71 15.15 -10.95
CA LEU A 180 -4.54 15.87 -11.43
C LEU A 180 -4.92 17.36 -11.51
N VAL A 181 -4.18 18.19 -10.79
CA VAL A 181 -4.42 19.63 -10.69
C VAL A 181 -3.30 20.36 -11.41
N GLY A 182 -3.65 21.09 -12.46
CA GLY A 182 -2.72 21.93 -13.21
C GLY A 182 -2.66 23.32 -12.58
N TRP A 183 -1.48 23.72 -12.12
CA TRP A 183 -1.19 25.07 -11.64
C TRP A 183 -0.31 25.79 -12.66
N SER A 184 -0.79 26.92 -13.20
CA SER A 184 -0.06 27.66 -14.22
C SER A 184 0.92 28.66 -13.60
N THR A 185 2.16 28.63 -14.07
CA THR A 185 3.21 29.60 -13.72
C THR A 185 2.84 31.03 -14.13
N ARG A 186 2.18 31.16 -15.30
CA ARG A 186 1.81 32.45 -15.91
C ARG A 186 0.67 33.14 -15.15
N SER A 187 -0.40 32.42 -14.85
CA SER A 187 -1.55 32.99 -14.12
C SER A 187 -1.37 32.91 -12.60
N ARG A 188 -0.42 32.12 -12.12
CA ARG A 188 -0.19 31.78 -10.70
C ARG A 188 -1.43 31.19 -10.02
N GLN A 189 -2.27 30.51 -10.78
CA GLN A 189 -3.54 29.94 -10.32
C GLN A 189 -3.74 28.52 -10.85
N VAL A 190 -4.65 27.78 -10.20
CA VAL A 190 -5.14 26.51 -10.73
C VAL A 190 -5.91 26.79 -12.01
N THR A 191 -5.46 26.21 -13.12
CA THR A 191 -6.10 26.35 -14.43
C THR A 191 -6.97 25.15 -14.77
N GLU A 192 -6.64 23.98 -14.24
CA GLU A 192 -7.32 22.75 -14.61
C GLU A 192 -7.40 21.76 -13.43
N ARG A 193 -8.49 21.00 -13.41
CA ARG A 193 -8.71 19.86 -12.50
C ARG A 193 -9.23 18.68 -13.30
N LEU A 194 -8.47 17.60 -13.29
CA LEU A 194 -8.77 16.38 -14.03
C LEU A 194 -9.13 15.28 -13.03
N PRO A 195 -10.43 14.98 -12.83
CA PRO A 195 -10.84 13.90 -11.94
C PRO A 195 -10.38 12.56 -12.51
N LEU A 196 -9.75 11.75 -11.66
CA LEU A 196 -9.39 10.38 -11.96
C LEU A 196 -10.50 9.42 -11.49
N PRO A 197 -10.60 8.23 -12.11
CA PRO A 197 -11.53 7.21 -11.63
C PRO A 197 -11.18 6.71 -10.21
N ILE A 198 -11.99 5.79 -9.68
CA ILE A 198 -11.67 5.10 -8.42
C ILE A 198 -10.40 4.29 -8.63
N GLY A 199 -9.39 4.53 -7.79
CA GLY A 199 -8.10 3.85 -7.84
C GLY A 199 -6.99 4.71 -7.23
N ALA A 200 -5.74 4.38 -7.56
CA ALA A 200 -4.58 5.16 -7.17
C ALA A 200 -3.56 5.28 -8.32
N LEU A 201 -3.14 6.52 -8.53
CA LEU A 201 -2.00 6.93 -9.34
C LEU A 201 -0.81 7.10 -8.40
N SER A 202 0.30 6.41 -8.65
CA SER A 202 1.47 6.44 -7.73
C SER A 202 2.69 7.19 -8.29
N ASN A 203 2.87 7.26 -9.62
CA ASN A 203 3.90 8.03 -10.31
C ASN A 203 3.27 8.87 -11.41
N LEU A 204 3.75 10.10 -11.61
CA LEU A 204 3.48 10.89 -12.81
C LEU A 204 4.83 11.36 -13.37
N ILE A 205 5.05 11.11 -14.65
CA ILE A 205 6.20 11.60 -15.42
C ILE A 205 5.67 12.31 -16.64
N VAL A 206 6.25 13.46 -16.94
CA VAL A 206 5.97 14.21 -18.16
C VAL A 206 7.29 14.48 -18.89
N LEU A 207 7.26 14.22 -20.19
CA LEU A 207 8.28 14.53 -21.18
C LEU A 207 7.61 15.24 -22.36
N PRO A 208 8.36 15.94 -23.24
CA PRO A 208 7.78 16.54 -24.44
C PRO A 208 6.99 15.52 -25.27
N GLY A 209 5.66 15.70 -25.34
CA GLY A 209 4.74 14.82 -26.07
C GLY A 209 4.48 13.46 -25.41
N LEU A 210 4.81 13.28 -24.13
CA LEU A 210 4.56 12.04 -23.39
C LEU A 210 4.26 12.31 -21.92
N ALA A 211 3.07 11.92 -21.47
CA ALA A 211 2.74 11.75 -20.07
C ALA A 211 2.66 10.25 -19.74
N ALA A 212 3.24 9.85 -18.61
CA ALA A 212 3.24 8.47 -18.14
C ALA A 212 2.93 8.39 -16.65
N ALA A 213 2.15 7.39 -16.26
CA ALA A 213 1.85 7.13 -14.85
C ALA A 213 1.73 5.64 -14.54
N VAL A 214 1.87 5.31 -13.26
CA VAL A 214 1.47 3.99 -12.73
C VAL A 214 0.09 4.13 -12.12
N TRP A 215 -0.84 3.31 -12.60
CA TRP A 215 -2.24 3.29 -12.15
C TRP A 215 -2.67 1.90 -11.72
N ALA A 216 -3.38 1.81 -10.61
CA ALA A 216 -4.11 0.63 -10.16
C ALA A 216 -5.53 1.01 -9.75
N ASP A 217 -6.47 0.09 -9.91
CA ASP A 217 -7.86 0.20 -9.42
C ASP A 217 -8.27 -1.14 -8.79
N PRO A 218 -9.47 -1.29 -8.19
CA PRO A 218 -9.83 -2.52 -7.48
C PRO A 218 -9.81 -3.77 -8.35
N TYR A 219 -9.87 -3.62 -9.67
CA TYR A 219 -10.01 -4.70 -10.64
C TYR A 219 -8.77 -4.89 -11.51
N THR A 220 -7.94 -3.86 -11.61
CA THR A 220 -6.77 -3.82 -12.47
C THR A 220 -5.51 -3.73 -11.61
N PRO A 221 -4.65 -4.77 -11.63
CA PRO A 221 -3.31 -4.68 -11.07
C PRO A 221 -2.56 -3.47 -11.62
N SER A 222 -1.59 -2.96 -10.86
CA SER A 222 -0.87 -1.76 -11.28
C SER A 222 -0.26 -1.90 -12.67
N SER A 223 -0.44 -0.87 -13.47
CA SER A 223 0.00 -0.85 -14.86
C SER A 223 0.54 0.52 -15.24
N VAL A 224 1.48 0.54 -16.18
CA VAL A 224 1.95 1.79 -16.76
C VAL A 224 0.96 2.25 -17.82
N VAL A 225 0.54 3.51 -17.72
CA VAL A 225 -0.38 4.18 -18.64
C VAL A 225 0.37 5.35 -19.26
N THR A 226 0.31 5.45 -20.59
CA THR A 226 0.96 6.53 -21.34
C THR A 226 -0.02 7.24 -22.26
N ALA A 227 0.17 8.55 -22.44
CA ALA A 227 -0.58 9.43 -23.34
C ALA A 227 0.32 10.57 -23.85
N GLY A 228 -0.16 11.40 -24.77
CA GLY A 228 0.61 12.52 -25.32
C GLY A 228 0.73 13.72 -24.37
N SER A 229 -0.21 13.86 -23.45
CA SER A 229 -0.25 14.94 -22.44
C SER A 229 -0.93 14.48 -21.15
N VAL A 230 -0.85 15.29 -20.10
CA VAL A 230 -1.53 15.00 -18.82
C VAL A 230 -3.06 14.96 -18.94
N PRO A 231 -3.73 15.88 -19.64
CA PRO A 231 -5.17 15.76 -19.92
C PRO A 231 -5.54 14.47 -20.67
N GLU A 232 -4.77 14.08 -21.68
CA GLU A 232 -5.00 12.83 -22.41
C GLU A 232 -4.78 11.60 -21.52
N LEU A 233 -3.80 11.65 -20.60
CA LEU A 233 -3.55 10.60 -19.62
C LEU A 233 -4.75 10.42 -18.69
N ALA A 234 -5.31 11.50 -18.15
CA ALA A 234 -6.49 11.44 -17.31
C ALA A 234 -7.71 10.89 -18.07
N ALA A 235 -7.90 11.29 -19.32
CA ALA A 235 -8.96 10.74 -20.18
C ALA A 235 -8.77 9.24 -20.43
N GLU A 236 -7.53 8.79 -20.68
CA GLU A 236 -7.19 7.38 -20.87
C GLU A 236 -7.46 6.55 -19.60
N LEU A 237 -7.11 7.06 -18.42
CA LEU A 237 -7.42 6.41 -17.15
C LEU A 237 -8.93 6.24 -16.95
N ASN A 238 -9.71 7.28 -17.23
CA ASN A 238 -11.17 7.22 -17.16
C ASN A 238 -11.78 6.20 -18.14
N ARG A 239 -11.25 6.09 -19.36
CA ARG A 239 -11.68 5.05 -20.31
C ARG A 239 -11.40 3.64 -19.81
N ARG A 240 -10.28 3.43 -19.12
CA ARG A 240 -9.85 2.10 -18.62
C ARG A 240 -10.63 1.61 -17.42
N SER A 241 -11.12 2.51 -16.58
CA SER A 241 -11.91 2.15 -15.39
C SER A 241 -13.30 1.58 -15.73
N ALA A 242 -13.63 1.44 -17.01
CA ALA A 242 -14.90 0.90 -17.49
C ALA A 242 -14.95 -0.64 -17.39
N GLY A 243 -15.25 -1.13 -16.19
CA GLY A 243 -15.88 -2.43 -15.95
C GLY A 243 -14.95 -3.52 -15.40
N PRO A 244 -15.46 -4.37 -14.50
CA PRO A 244 -14.66 -5.40 -13.86
C PRO A 244 -14.16 -6.40 -14.91
N ALA A 245 -12.85 -6.69 -14.90
CA ALA A 245 -12.39 -8.00 -15.31
C ALA A 245 -13.18 -9.07 -14.53
N ALA A 246 -13.37 -10.27 -15.09
CA ALA A 246 -14.03 -11.37 -14.38
C ALA A 246 -13.20 -11.79 -13.15
N LEU A 247 -13.35 -11.03 -12.07
CA LEU A 247 -12.73 -11.22 -10.76
C LEU A 247 -13.74 -11.86 -9.83
N PRO A 248 -13.28 -12.63 -8.82
CA PRO A 248 -14.17 -13.38 -7.93
C PRO A 248 -14.96 -12.48 -6.95
N TYR A 249 -14.91 -11.16 -7.12
CA TYR A 249 -15.59 -10.19 -6.25
C TYR A 249 -16.07 -8.95 -6.99
N THR A 250 -16.96 -8.22 -6.33
CA THR A 250 -17.26 -6.82 -6.61
C THR A 250 -16.62 -5.93 -5.55
N ALA A 251 -16.18 -4.73 -5.91
CA ALA A 251 -15.61 -3.78 -4.98
C ALA A 251 -16.43 -2.49 -4.95
N ARG A 252 -16.71 -1.99 -3.75
CA ARG A 252 -17.35 -0.68 -3.53
C ARG A 252 -16.63 0.10 -2.45
N THR A 253 -16.68 1.41 -2.55
CA THR A 253 -16.16 2.33 -1.53
C THR A 253 -17.33 2.88 -0.74
N GLU A 254 -17.29 2.78 0.58
CA GLU A 254 -18.37 3.26 1.45
C GLU A 254 -17.82 3.82 2.75
N VAL A 255 -18.72 4.36 3.57
CA VAL A 255 -18.42 4.73 4.95
C VAL A 255 -19.07 3.67 5.84
N VAL A 256 -18.26 2.92 6.57
CA VAL A 256 -18.73 1.94 7.57
C VAL A 256 -18.57 2.60 8.93
N GLY A 257 -19.66 2.80 9.66
CA GLY A 257 -19.64 3.65 10.86
C GLY A 257 -19.17 5.08 10.52
N GLU A 258 -18.00 5.46 11.02
CA GLU A 258 -17.34 6.75 10.71
C GLU A 258 -16.11 6.59 9.80
N ALA A 259 -15.70 5.35 9.50
CA ALA A 259 -14.48 5.07 8.76
C ALA A 259 -14.74 4.92 7.25
N CYS A 260 -13.82 5.45 6.45
CA CYS A 260 -13.77 5.16 5.02
C CYS A 260 -13.34 3.71 4.81
N ALA A 261 -14.07 2.95 4.00
CA ALA A 261 -13.76 1.55 3.73
C ALA A 261 -13.89 1.20 2.25
N ILE A 262 -13.17 0.16 1.84
CA ILE A 262 -13.39 -0.57 0.60
C ILE A 262 -13.92 -1.94 0.98
N VAL A 263 -15.07 -2.31 0.42
CA VAL A 263 -15.70 -3.61 0.63
C VAL A 263 -15.64 -4.43 -0.63
N HIS A 264 -15.00 -5.59 -0.51
CA HIS A 264 -14.84 -6.59 -1.56
C HIS A 264 -15.74 -7.78 -1.26
N THR A 265 -16.85 -7.87 -1.99
CA THR A 265 -17.88 -8.90 -1.78
C THR A 265 -17.70 -10.03 -2.81
N PRO A 266 -17.52 -11.29 -2.37
CA PRO A 266 -17.45 -12.46 -3.25
C PRO A 266 -18.68 -12.59 -4.16
N GLN A 267 -18.49 -13.10 -5.38
CA GLN A 267 -19.60 -13.28 -6.34
C GLN A 267 -20.69 -14.24 -5.83
N ASP A 268 -20.31 -15.31 -5.14
CA ASP A 268 -21.22 -16.35 -4.62
C ASP A 268 -21.79 -16.01 -3.23
N GLY A 269 -21.52 -14.80 -2.74
CA GLY A 269 -21.91 -14.33 -1.41
C GLY A 269 -20.90 -14.70 -0.31
N PRO A 270 -20.91 -13.96 0.82
CA PRO A 270 -19.90 -14.13 1.87
C PRO A 270 -20.22 -15.27 2.84
N ILE A 271 -19.23 -16.12 3.11
CA ILE A 271 -19.26 -17.14 4.17
C ILE A 271 -18.77 -16.62 5.52
N GLY A 272 -18.14 -15.45 5.53
CA GLY A 272 -17.47 -14.80 6.64
C GLY A 272 -16.97 -13.43 6.21
N ARG A 273 -16.52 -12.62 7.17
CA ARG A 273 -16.00 -11.28 6.94
C ARG A 273 -14.61 -11.12 7.56
N ILE A 274 -13.71 -10.48 6.83
CA ILE A 274 -12.38 -10.10 7.29
C ILE A 274 -12.30 -8.58 7.29
N MET A 275 -12.12 -7.99 8.46
CA MET A 275 -11.77 -6.57 8.57
C MET A 275 -10.26 -6.43 8.50
N MET A 276 -9.77 -5.78 7.44
CA MET A 276 -8.35 -5.66 7.16
C MET A 276 -7.84 -4.25 7.50
N LEU A 277 -6.88 -4.19 8.42
CA LEU A 277 -6.25 -2.98 8.93
C LEU A 277 -4.87 -2.78 8.31
N HIS A 278 -4.63 -1.60 7.74
CA HIS A 278 -3.35 -1.28 7.11
C HIS A 278 -2.21 -1.07 8.13
N GLY A 279 -0.97 -1.17 7.65
CA GLY A 279 0.23 -0.86 8.43
C GLY A 279 0.55 0.62 8.52
N GLY A 280 1.35 0.98 9.53
CA GLY A 280 1.57 2.36 9.98
C GLY A 280 0.28 3.04 10.46
N PRO A 281 0.33 3.96 11.43
CA PRO A 281 -0.85 4.81 11.63
C PRO A 281 -1.06 5.73 10.43
N HIS A 282 0.01 6.29 9.88
CA HIS A 282 -0.04 7.32 8.83
C HIS A 282 -0.15 6.77 7.40
N SER A 283 -0.63 5.54 7.20
CA SER A 283 -0.93 5.04 5.84
C SER A 283 -2.43 5.17 5.56
N SER A 284 -2.85 4.75 4.38
CA SER A 284 -4.25 4.66 3.98
C SER A 284 -4.43 3.49 3.01
N VAL A 285 -5.56 2.81 3.10
CA VAL A 285 -6.04 1.88 2.08
C VAL A 285 -6.69 2.67 0.95
N TRP A 286 -6.17 2.45 -0.25
CA TRP A 286 -6.75 2.92 -1.50
C TRP A 286 -7.49 1.79 -2.21
N PRO A 287 -8.52 2.10 -3.03
CA PRO A 287 -9.27 1.13 -3.81
C PRO A 287 -8.40 0.59 -4.96
N VAL A 288 -7.41 -0.22 -4.65
CA VAL A 288 -6.49 -0.84 -5.61
C VAL A 288 -6.55 -2.35 -5.52
N TYR A 289 -6.17 -3.01 -6.60
CA TYR A 289 -6.11 -4.46 -6.68
C TYR A 289 -5.14 -5.02 -5.62
N SER A 290 -5.58 -6.04 -4.90
CA SER A 290 -4.78 -6.76 -3.94
C SER A 290 -4.89 -8.26 -4.19
N PRO A 291 -3.76 -8.95 -4.49
CA PRO A 291 -3.78 -10.41 -4.67
C PRO A 291 -4.33 -11.16 -3.45
N LEU A 292 -4.01 -10.68 -2.24
CA LEU A 292 -4.54 -11.24 -1.00
C LEU A 292 -6.07 -11.10 -0.92
N VAL A 293 -6.61 -9.93 -1.26
CA VAL A 293 -8.06 -9.71 -1.25
C VAL A 293 -8.74 -10.60 -2.29
N ALA A 294 -8.21 -10.67 -3.51
CA ALA A 294 -8.75 -11.53 -4.55
C ALA A 294 -8.75 -13.01 -4.14
N PHE A 295 -7.67 -13.46 -3.49
CA PHE A 295 -7.56 -14.79 -2.91
C PHE A 295 -8.61 -15.05 -1.82
N LEU A 296 -8.75 -14.14 -0.85
CA LEU A 296 -9.72 -14.27 0.23
C LEU A 296 -11.17 -14.27 -0.27
N CYS A 297 -11.49 -13.42 -1.25
CA CYS A 297 -12.81 -13.40 -1.86
C CYS A 297 -13.11 -14.69 -2.65
N ARG A 298 -12.11 -15.31 -3.28
CA ARG A 298 -12.27 -16.63 -3.90
C ARG A 298 -12.57 -17.72 -2.87
N LEU A 299 -12.06 -17.60 -1.65
CA LEU A 299 -12.42 -18.47 -0.52
C LEU A 299 -13.81 -18.15 0.06
N GLY A 300 -14.55 -17.20 -0.52
CA GLY A 300 -15.87 -16.79 -0.07
C GLY A 300 -15.87 -15.78 1.08
N TRP A 301 -14.72 -15.21 1.47
CA TRP A 301 -14.67 -14.20 2.52
C TRP A 301 -14.87 -12.80 1.97
N GLU A 302 -15.80 -12.04 2.56
CA GLU A 302 -15.87 -10.61 2.30
C GLU A 302 -14.72 -9.90 3.00
N VAL A 303 -14.02 -9.03 2.28
CA VAL A 303 -12.94 -8.23 2.84
C VAL A 303 -13.37 -6.79 2.96
N VAL A 304 -13.30 -6.25 4.18
CA VAL A 304 -13.58 -4.85 4.51
C VAL A 304 -12.26 -4.21 4.89
N ALA A 305 -11.62 -3.53 3.93
CA ALA A 305 -10.36 -2.83 4.15
C ALA A 305 -10.66 -1.40 4.60
N VAL A 306 -10.30 -1.07 5.85
CA VAL A 306 -10.76 0.15 6.52
C VAL A 306 -9.64 1.15 6.74
N ASN A 307 -10.01 2.43 6.70
CA ASN A 307 -9.19 3.55 7.11
C ASN A 307 -9.72 4.09 8.45
N PRO A 308 -9.20 3.64 9.60
CA PRO A 308 -9.52 4.24 10.90
C PRO A 308 -9.10 5.72 10.94
N ARG A 309 -9.51 6.47 11.97
CA ARG A 309 -9.18 7.92 12.06
C ARG A 309 -7.68 8.24 12.07
N SER A 310 -6.83 7.26 12.38
CA SER A 310 -5.37 7.41 12.32
C SER A 310 -4.83 7.48 10.89
N SER A 311 -5.59 7.01 9.90
CA SER A 311 -5.17 6.97 8.49
C SER A 311 -4.92 8.36 7.89
N SER A 312 -4.00 8.42 6.94
CA SER A 312 -3.65 9.63 6.18
C SER A 312 -4.66 9.92 5.06
N LEU A 313 -5.91 10.23 5.41
CA LEU A 313 -6.91 10.67 4.45
C LEU A 313 -6.98 12.19 4.49
N GLY A 314 -6.11 12.85 3.71
CA GLY A 314 -5.74 14.27 3.82
C GLY A 314 -6.86 15.30 4.02
N SER A 315 -8.09 15.01 3.59
CA SER A 315 -9.25 15.89 3.72
C SER A 315 -10.17 15.59 4.91
N ARG A 316 -10.05 14.43 5.57
CA ARG A 316 -10.98 13.97 6.61
C ARG A 316 -10.43 13.98 8.02
N PHE A 317 -9.13 13.77 8.22
CA PHE A 317 -8.60 13.56 9.57
C PHE A 317 -7.32 14.35 9.84
N SER A 318 -7.31 15.11 10.94
CA SER A 318 -6.11 15.76 11.45
C SER A 318 -5.37 14.76 12.35
N PRO A 319 -4.12 14.37 12.03
CA PRO A 319 -3.37 13.39 12.82
C PRO A 319 -3.07 13.85 14.24
N ASN A 320 -3.16 15.15 14.53
CA ASN A 320 -3.03 15.69 15.89
C ASN A 320 -4.28 15.46 16.77
N ALA A 321 -5.36 14.90 16.21
CA ALA A 321 -6.59 14.61 16.93
C ALA A 321 -6.73 13.14 17.36
N CYS A 322 -5.78 12.27 17.01
CA CYS A 322 -5.85 10.84 17.30
C CYS A 322 -4.77 10.41 18.31
N ARG A 323 -5.20 9.81 19.43
CA ARG A 323 -4.33 9.05 20.33
C ARG A 323 -4.21 7.62 19.80
N TYR A 324 -3.08 7.33 19.16
CA TYR A 324 -2.79 6.03 18.56
C TYR A 324 -2.90 4.87 19.56
N GLY A 325 -3.53 3.78 19.17
CA GLY A 325 -3.81 2.60 20.00
C GLY A 325 -4.95 2.80 21.01
N ILE A 326 -5.59 3.97 21.00
CA ILE A 326 -6.76 4.32 21.82
C ILE A 326 -7.92 4.70 20.91
N ASP A 327 -7.84 5.85 20.24
CA ASP A 327 -8.99 6.41 19.51
C ASP A 327 -9.26 5.62 18.23
N ASP A 328 -8.21 5.20 17.52
CA ASP A 328 -8.32 4.31 16.36
C ASP A 328 -8.65 2.86 16.76
N ALA A 329 -8.24 2.40 17.94
CA ALA A 329 -8.67 1.09 18.43
C ALA A 329 -10.18 1.08 18.72
N LEU A 330 -10.72 2.18 19.26
CA LEU A 330 -12.15 2.37 19.47
C LEU A 330 -12.92 2.42 18.14
N ASP A 331 -12.36 3.03 17.09
CA ASP A 331 -12.95 2.93 15.74
C ASP A 331 -13.11 1.46 15.33
N VAL A 332 -12.05 0.67 15.48
CA VAL A 332 -12.09 -0.76 15.12
C VAL A 332 -13.10 -1.54 15.96
N VAL A 333 -13.27 -1.22 17.25
CA VAL A 333 -14.33 -1.82 18.09
C VAL A 333 -15.71 -1.50 17.52
N ASN A 334 -16.01 -0.23 17.27
CA ASN A 334 -17.31 0.20 16.75
C ASN A 334 -17.60 -0.38 15.36
N LEU A 335 -16.57 -0.46 14.51
CA LEU A 335 -16.63 -1.10 13.20
C LEU A 335 -16.91 -2.60 13.34
N ALA A 336 -16.24 -3.28 14.27
CA ALA A 336 -16.42 -4.72 14.48
C ALA A 336 -17.84 -5.03 14.96
N GLU A 337 -18.42 -4.18 15.81
CA GLU A 337 -19.83 -4.30 16.23
C GLU A 337 -20.79 -4.07 15.06
N SER A 338 -20.53 -3.04 14.24
CA SER A 338 -21.38 -2.71 13.08
C SER A 338 -21.28 -3.75 11.95
N ALA A 339 -20.10 -4.34 11.79
CA ALA A 339 -19.82 -5.38 10.81
C ALA A 339 -20.11 -6.80 11.34
N GLY A 340 -20.32 -6.96 12.65
CA GLY A 340 -20.46 -8.25 13.32
C GLY A 340 -21.86 -8.86 13.24
N GLY A 341 -22.43 -8.93 12.03
CA GLY A 341 -23.70 -9.62 11.78
C GLY A 341 -23.61 -11.14 12.00
N ASP A 342 -24.49 -11.91 11.33
CA ASP A 342 -24.55 -13.39 11.50
C ASP A 342 -23.33 -14.16 10.96
N LEU A 343 -22.38 -13.44 10.35
CA LEU A 343 -21.19 -14.00 9.73
C LEU A 343 -20.00 -13.95 10.70
N PRO A 344 -19.13 -14.98 10.73
CA PRO A 344 -17.90 -14.92 11.50
C PRO A 344 -17.05 -13.73 11.05
N LEU A 345 -16.63 -12.90 12.01
CA LEU A 345 -15.75 -11.77 11.77
C LEU A 345 -14.32 -12.13 12.18
N VAL A 346 -13.36 -11.92 11.29
CA VAL A 346 -11.93 -12.00 11.58
C VAL A 346 -11.35 -10.58 11.52
N LEU A 347 -10.54 -10.22 12.51
CA LEU A 347 -9.74 -9.00 12.46
C LEU A 347 -8.35 -9.36 11.95
N ALA A 348 -7.93 -8.75 10.85
CA ALA A 348 -6.62 -8.97 10.25
C ALA A 348 -5.89 -7.64 10.12
N GLY A 349 -4.58 -7.63 10.39
CA GLY A 349 -3.81 -6.40 10.30
C GLY A 349 -2.37 -6.63 9.88
N TRP A 350 -1.82 -5.63 9.20
CA TRP A 350 -0.41 -5.61 8.82
C TRP A 350 0.39 -4.67 9.71
N SER A 351 1.55 -5.06 10.22
CA SER A 351 2.41 -4.16 11.03
C SER A 351 1.61 -3.51 12.18
N TYR A 352 1.52 -2.17 12.22
CA TYR A 352 0.66 -1.42 13.15
C TYR A 352 -0.82 -1.86 13.13
N GLY A 353 -1.36 -2.27 11.98
CA GLY A 353 -2.72 -2.77 11.88
C GLY A 353 -2.95 -4.04 12.71
N ALA A 354 -1.94 -4.91 12.86
CA ALA A 354 -2.05 -6.08 13.72
C ALA A 354 -2.16 -5.70 15.20
N TYR A 355 -1.33 -4.72 15.61
CA TYR A 355 -1.42 -4.12 16.94
C TYR A 355 -2.80 -3.51 17.17
N LEU A 356 -3.31 -2.78 16.18
CA LEU A 356 -4.62 -2.15 16.27
C LEU A 356 -5.76 -3.17 16.39
N ALA A 357 -5.71 -4.26 15.62
CA ALA A 357 -6.66 -5.38 15.75
C ALA A 357 -6.61 -5.99 17.15
N GLY A 358 -5.42 -6.29 17.67
CA GLY A 358 -5.24 -6.83 19.02
C GLY A 358 -5.70 -5.87 20.12
N ARG A 359 -5.46 -4.57 19.95
CA ARG A 359 -5.98 -3.53 20.84
C ARG A 359 -7.49 -3.46 20.81
N ALA A 360 -8.12 -3.55 19.65
CA ALA A 360 -9.58 -3.58 19.54
C ALA A 360 -10.18 -4.79 20.29
N VAL A 361 -9.61 -5.99 20.13
CA VAL A 361 -10.01 -7.17 20.93
C VAL A 361 -9.83 -6.93 22.44
N SER A 362 -8.72 -6.32 22.84
CA SER A 362 -8.47 -5.92 24.23
C SER A 362 -9.51 -4.95 24.77
N GLU A 363 -10.05 -4.08 23.93
CA GLU A 363 -11.10 -3.13 24.30
C GLU A 363 -12.51 -3.72 24.23
N GLY A 364 -12.71 -4.84 23.54
CA GLY A 364 -13.97 -5.59 23.57
C GLY A 364 -14.55 -5.93 22.20
N ALA A 365 -13.83 -5.68 21.11
CA ALA A 365 -14.24 -6.13 19.78
C ALA A 365 -14.48 -7.64 19.77
N ARG A 366 -15.65 -8.06 19.31
CA ARG A 366 -16.00 -9.47 19.16
C ARG A 366 -15.56 -9.95 17.78
N CYS A 367 -14.74 -11.00 17.75
CA CYS A 367 -14.35 -11.65 16.50
C CYS A 367 -14.15 -13.16 16.74
N ALA A 368 -14.23 -13.92 15.67
CA ALA A 368 -13.95 -15.35 15.62
C ALA A 368 -12.44 -15.64 15.59
N GLY A 369 -11.62 -14.68 15.17
CA GLY A 369 -10.18 -14.84 15.09
C GLY A 369 -9.43 -13.54 14.83
N LEU A 370 -8.12 -13.58 15.09
CA LEU A 370 -7.16 -12.49 14.89
C LEU A 370 -6.03 -12.96 13.96
N VAL A 371 -5.68 -12.15 12.97
CA VAL A 371 -4.54 -12.40 12.06
C VAL A 371 -3.54 -11.25 12.16
N SER A 372 -2.30 -11.58 12.49
CA SER A 372 -1.15 -10.67 12.47
C SER A 372 -0.28 -10.98 11.25
N LEU A 373 -0.16 -10.02 10.33
CA LEU A 373 0.72 -10.10 9.16
C LEU A 373 1.93 -9.18 9.36
N SER A 374 3.12 -9.76 9.54
CA SER A 374 4.35 -9.01 9.85
C SER A 374 4.13 -7.94 10.93
N GLY A 375 3.40 -8.31 11.98
CA GLY A 375 2.80 -7.40 12.95
C GLY A 375 3.35 -7.57 14.35
N PHE A 376 2.87 -6.75 15.27
CA PHE A 376 3.15 -6.84 16.70
C PHE A 376 1.85 -6.72 17.50
N LEU A 377 1.78 -7.27 18.71
CA LEU A 377 0.60 -7.17 19.58
C LEU A 377 0.86 -6.29 20.81
N SER A 378 2.11 -6.17 21.24
CA SER A 378 2.53 -5.32 22.35
C SER A 378 3.57 -4.29 21.89
N PRO A 379 3.51 -3.02 22.35
CA PRO A 379 4.56 -2.04 22.09
C PRO A 379 5.96 -2.50 22.52
N LYS A 380 6.07 -3.40 23.52
CA LYS A 380 7.33 -4.02 23.95
C LYS A 380 7.99 -4.80 22.83
N THR A 381 7.21 -5.34 21.88
CA THR A 381 7.76 -6.05 20.73
C THR A 381 8.76 -5.18 19.95
N LEU A 382 8.54 -3.87 19.96
CA LEU A 382 9.34 -2.92 19.22
C LEU A 382 10.62 -2.51 19.97
N GLU A 383 10.82 -2.96 21.22
CA GLU A 383 12.01 -2.64 22.04
C GLU A 383 13.30 -3.14 21.42
N ALA A 384 13.26 -4.35 20.89
CA ALA A 384 14.39 -5.01 20.23
C ALA A 384 14.67 -4.48 18.81
N SER A 385 13.81 -3.62 18.25
CA SER A 385 13.99 -3.13 16.88
C SER A 385 15.18 -2.20 16.76
N SER A 386 16.10 -2.53 15.85
CA SER A 386 17.22 -1.67 15.48
C SER A 386 16.82 -0.60 14.45
N HIS A 387 15.71 -0.80 13.74
CA HIS A 387 15.30 0.01 12.59
C HIS A 387 15.03 1.48 12.97
N PRO A 388 15.67 2.47 12.31
CA PRO A 388 15.57 3.89 12.68
C PRO A 388 14.13 4.42 12.72
N ALA A 389 13.31 4.05 11.73
CA ALA A 389 11.91 4.48 11.69
C ALA A 389 11.07 3.93 12.86
N VAL A 390 11.35 2.71 13.33
CA VAL A 390 10.64 2.09 14.45
C VAL A 390 11.06 2.74 15.77
N LYS A 391 12.36 3.01 15.95
CA LYS A 391 12.86 3.80 17.08
C LYS A 391 12.22 5.19 17.14
N ALA A 392 12.19 5.89 16.00
CA ALA A 392 11.56 7.21 15.91
C ALA A 392 10.05 7.16 16.20
N PHE A 393 9.37 6.13 15.72
CA PHE A 393 7.95 5.88 15.97
C PHE A 393 7.68 5.70 17.48
N ARG A 394 8.41 4.80 18.15
CA ARG A 394 8.26 4.53 19.59
C ARG A 394 8.50 5.76 20.45
N THR A 395 9.52 6.56 20.14
CA THR A 395 9.85 7.77 20.91
C THR A 395 8.78 8.84 20.78
N LYS A 396 8.13 8.94 19.61
CA LYS A 396 7.15 9.99 19.33
C LYS A 396 5.73 9.62 19.72
N LEU A 397 5.37 8.34 19.64
CA LEU A 397 4.01 7.86 19.78
C LEU A 397 3.93 6.83 20.92
N PRO A 398 3.50 7.23 22.13
CA PRO A 398 3.31 6.29 23.23
C PRO A 398 2.10 5.40 22.92
N LEU A 399 2.33 4.11 22.82
CA LEU A 399 1.29 3.11 22.55
C LEU A 399 0.89 2.40 23.86
N PRO A 400 -0.41 2.23 24.13
CA PRO A 400 -0.86 1.45 25.28
C PRO A 400 -0.63 -0.06 25.09
N GLU A 401 -0.39 -0.75 26.19
CA GLU A 401 -0.35 -2.23 26.23
C GLU A 401 -1.74 -2.84 26.01
N PRO A 402 -1.84 -3.99 25.33
CA PRO A 402 -3.09 -4.73 25.24
C PRO A 402 -3.46 -5.40 26.58
N ARG A 403 -4.73 -5.79 26.70
CA ARG A 403 -5.23 -6.62 27.81
C ARG A 403 -5.07 -8.09 27.44
N HIS A 404 -3.95 -8.69 27.84
CA HIS A 404 -3.56 -10.05 27.44
C HIS A 404 -4.64 -11.11 27.75
N GLU A 405 -5.36 -10.96 28.85
CA GLU A 405 -6.43 -11.89 29.26
C GLU A 405 -7.66 -11.90 28.33
N ARG A 406 -7.85 -10.83 27.56
CA ARG A 406 -8.90 -10.75 26.53
C ARG A 406 -8.37 -11.24 25.18
N LEU A 407 -7.14 -10.86 24.83
CA LEU A 407 -6.47 -11.38 23.62
C LEU A 407 -6.44 -12.90 23.61
N ALA A 408 -6.01 -13.51 24.72
CA ALA A 408 -5.86 -14.97 24.86
C ALA A 408 -7.13 -15.79 24.61
N ARG A 409 -8.30 -15.15 24.48
CA ARG A 409 -9.60 -15.81 24.22
C ARG A 409 -9.91 -15.97 22.74
N VAL A 410 -9.14 -15.33 21.86
CA VAL A 410 -9.39 -15.29 20.41
C VAL A 410 -8.29 -16.05 19.70
N PRO A 411 -8.58 -17.05 18.86
CA PRO A 411 -7.56 -17.73 18.06
C PRO A 411 -6.69 -16.73 17.29
N LEU A 412 -5.38 -16.93 17.29
CA LEU A 412 -4.41 -16.02 16.69
C LEU A 412 -3.57 -16.75 15.63
N LEU A 413 -3.60 -16.25 14.41
CA LEU A 413 -2.64 -16.61 13.36
C LEU A 413 -1.59 -15.50 13.23
N ALA A 414 -0.30 -15.84 13.38
CA ALA A 414 0.80 -14.91 13.20
C ALA A 414 1.66 -15.35 12.00
N ILE A 415 1.56 -14.64 10.88
CA ILE A 415 2.37 -14.86 9.67
C ILE A 415 3.46 -13.79 9.62
N HIS A 416 4.73 -14.19 9.60
CA HIS A 416 5.81 -13.23 9.82
C HIS A 416 7.10 -13.62 9.08
N GLY A 417 7.81 -12.63 8.53
CA GLY A 417 9.10 -12.84 7.87
C GLY A 417 10.25 -13.04 8.85
N ARG A 418 11.05 -14.08 8.64
CA ARG A 418 12.18 -14.39 9.55
C ARG A 418 13.28 -13.31 9.52
N ALA A 419 13.40 -12.56 8.43
CA ALA A 419 14.36 -11.49 8.25
C ALA A 419 13.76 -10.10 8.51
N ASP A 420 12.64 -9.99 9.23
CA ASP A 420 12.04 -8.69 9.57
C ASP A 420 12.90 -7.91 10.58
N GLU A 421 13.61 -6.90 10.09
CA GLU A 421 14.42 -5.99 10.91
C GLU A 421 13.60 -4.87 11.57
N ARG A 422 12.39 -4.59 11.06
CA ARG A 422 11.48 -3.59 11.63
C ARG A 422 10.83 -4.16 12.89
N ILE A 423 10.29 -5.37 12.80
CA ILE A 423 9.63 -6.08 13.89
C ILE A 423 10.26 -7.47 14.01
N PRO A 424 11.28 -7.65 14.86
CA PRO A 424 11.99 -8.91 14.96
C PRO A 424 11.08 -10.08 15.38
N LEU A 425 11.02 -11.11 14.55
CA LEU A 425 10.23 -12.32 14.78
C LEU A 425 10.44 -12.95 16.17
N PRO A 426 11.68 -13.10 16.70
CA PRO A 426 11.85 -13.69 18.03
C PRO A 426 11.08 -12.95 19.13
N GLN A 427 10.95 -11.63 19.01
CA GLN A 427 10.20 -10.83 19.98
C GLN A 427 8.69 -10.99 19.79
N VAL A 428 8.22 -11.11 18.55
CA VAL A 428 6.80 -11.40 18.25
C VAL A 428 6.40 -12.74 18.87
N LEU A 429 7.23 -13.78 18.71
CA LEU A 429 6.99 -15.09 19.29
C LEU A 429 7.10 -15.10 20.81
N ALA A 430 8.02 -14.33 21.39
CA ALA A 430 8.11 -14.19 22.85
C ALA A 430 6.87 -13.51 23.44
N ASP A 431 6.41 -12.41 22.82
CA ASP A 431 5.24 -11.67 23.30
C ASP A 431 3.92 -12.42 23.06
N ALA A 432 3.85 -13.23 22.00
CA ALA A 432 2.70 -14.06 21.69
C ALA A 432 2.79 -15.47 22.32
N GLY A 433 3.92 -15.87 22.89
CA GLY A 433 4.20 -17.25 23.30
C GLY A 433 3.28 -17.79 24.39
N ASP A 434 2.73 -16.90 25.22
CA ASP A 434 1.74 -17.23 26.25
C ASP A 434 0.30 -17.28 25.71
N HIS A 435 0.10 -17.03 24.41
CA HIS A 435 -1.21 -17.05 23.78
C HIS A 435 -1.65 -18.50 23.52
N PRO A 436 -2.72 -19.00 24.18
CA PRO A 436 -3.03 -20.43 24.23
C PRO A 436 -3.48 -21.02 22.88
N ALA A 437 -3.95 -20.19 21.96
CA ALA A 437 -4.41 -20.57 20.63
C ALA A 437 -3.60 -19.86 19.52
N LEU A 438 -2.28 -19.76 19.68
CA LEU A 438 -1.37 -19.21 18.66
C LEU A 438 -1.05 -20.26 17.59
N THR A 439 -1.18 -19.86 16.32
CA THR A 439 -0.65 -20.56 15.14
C THR A 439 0.42 -19.68 14.50
N PRO A 440 1.73 -19.97 14.69
CA PRO A 440 2.80 -19.22 14.05
C PRO A 440 3.11 -19.78 12.65
N VAL A 441 3.36 -18.88 11.69
CA VAL A 441 3.79 -19.19 10.32
C VAL A 441 5.00 -18.32 10.02
N GLU A 442 6.17 -18.96 9.97
CA GLU A 442 7.42 -18.28 9.63
C GLU A 442 7.67 -18.33 8.13
N LEU A 443 7.93 -17.17 7.53
CA LEU A 443 8.26 -17.05 6.13
C LEU A 443 9.78 -16.93 5.98
N ALA A 444 10.41 -18.00 5.50
CA ALA A 444 11.85 -18.02 5.27
C ALA A 444 12.24 -17.02 4.17
N GLY A 445 13.25 -16.19 4.43
CA GLY A 445 13.77 -15.22 3.45
C GLY A 445 12.92 -13.95 3.29
N GLU A 446 11.73 -13.89 3.89
CA GLU A 446 10.91 -12.67 3.91
C GLU A 446 11.34 -11.73 5.03
N GLY A 447 11.23 -10.43 4.76
CA GLY A 447 11.44 -9.35 5.74
C GLY A 447 10.13 -8.85 6.33
N HIS A 448 10.01 -7.53 6.50
CA HIS A 448 8.77 -6.91 7.00
C HIS A 448 7.57 -7.07 6.06
N GLY A 449 7.81 -7.42 4.79
CA GLY A 449 6.74 -7.75 3.87
C GLY A 449 6.93 -9.07 3.18
N ILE A 450 5.81 -9.58 2.67
CA ILE A 450 5.69 -10.80 1.88
C ILE A 450 5.90 -10.40 0.43
N VAL A 451 7.11 -10.59 -0.07
CA VAL A 451 7.52 -10.10 -1.40
C VAL A 451 7.81 -11.22 -2.38
N THR A 452 8.10 -12.44 -1.92
CA THR A 452 8.35 -13.59 -2.80
C THR A 452 7.10 -14.42 -3.04
N ASP A 453 7.11 -15.18 -4.14
CA ASP A 453 6.04 -16.14 -4.45
C ASP A 453 6.00 -17.30 -3.48
N GLU A 454 7.16 -17.73 -2.99
CA GLU A 454 7.27 -18.78 -1.99
C GLU A 454 6.67 -18.33 -0.66
N GLY A 455 7.03 -17.13 -0.19
CA GLY A 455 6.46 -16.53 1.01
C GLY A 455 4.96 -16.31 0.90
N ALA A 456 4.47 -15.82 -0.24
CA ALA A 456 3.04 -15.66 -0.46
C ALA A 456 2.30 -17.01 -0.54
N ALA A 457 2.89 -18.02 -1.21
CA ALA A 457 2.30 -19.36 -1.28
C ALA A 457 2.12 -19.98 0.09
N LEU A 458 3.15 -19.88 0.94
CA LEU A 458 3.10 -20.36 2.31
C LEU A 458 2.11 -19.55 3.17
N ALA A 459 2.16 -18.23 3.08
CA ALA A 459 1.30 -17.34 3.86
C ALA A 459 -0.19 -17.55 3.53
N TYR A 460 -0.53 -17.55 2.24
CA TYR A 460 -1.93 -17.59 1.80
C TYR A 460 -2.54 -18.97 2.03
N ALA A 461 -1.78 -20.04 1.79
CA ALA A 461 -2.23 -21.39 2.11
C ALA A 461 -2.49 -21.56 3.62
N SER A 462 -1.53 -21.15 4.46
CA SER A 462 -1.69 -21.21 5.92
C SER A 462 -2.89 -20.39 6.42
N LEU A 463 -3.12 -19.22 5.82
CA LEU A 463 -4.28 -18.39 6.13
C LEU A 463 -5.60 -19.08 5.74
N ALA A 464 -5.67 -19.71 4.56
CA ALA A 464 -6.86 -20.44 4.11
C ALA A 464 -7.20 -21.63 5.02
N ASP A 465 -6.19 -22.41 5.40
CA ASP A 465 -6.35 -23.55 6.29
C ASP A 465 -6.86 -23.08 7.66
N TRP A 466 -6.26 -22.03 8.21
CA TRP A 466 -6.67 -21.47 9.50
C TRP A 466 -8.09 -20.87 9.47
N LEU A 467 -8.46 -20.16 8.40
CA LEU A 467 -9.81 -19.62 8.21
C LEU A 467 -10.87 -20.72 8.12
N THR A 468 -10.51 -21.89 7.58
CA THR A 468 -11.41 -23.06 7.54
C THR A 468 -11.73 -23.55 8.95
N THR A 469 -10.74 -23.61 9.83
CA THR A 469 -10.92 -23.98 11.25
C THR A 469 -11.81 -22.98 11.98
N VAL A 470 -11.48 -21.68 11.88
CA VAL A 470 -12.24 -20.60 12.55
C VAL A 470 -13.67 -20.50 12.00
N GLY A 471 -13.85 -20.63 10.69
CA GLY A 471 -15.17 -20.59 10.04
C GLY A 471 -16.02 -21.82 10.34
N GLY A 472 -15.41 -23.00 10.49
CA GLY A 472 -16.08 -24.24 10.88
C GLY A 472 -16.58 -24.20 12.32
N GLU A 473 -15.72 -23.81 13.26
CA GLU A 473 -16.07 -23.69 14.69
C GLU A 473 -17.21 -22.67 14.92
N ALA A 474 -17.16 -21.52 14.22
CA ALA A 474 -18.21 -20.51 14.30
C ALA A 474 -19.58 -20.98 13.78
N ARG A 475 -19.62 -21.95 12.84
CA ARG A 475 -20.88 -22.55 12.37
C ARG A 475 -21.45 -23.55 13.37
N THR A 476 -20.60 -24.32 14.05
CA THR A 476 -21.01 -25.34 15.01
C THR A 476 -21.47 -24.79 16.36
N THR A 477 -21.01 -23.59 16.74
CA THR A 477 -21.35 -22.94 18.01
C THR A 477 -22.63 -22.11 17.95
N ARG A 478 -23.37 -22.14 16.83
CA ARG A 478 -24.67 -21.44 16.73
C ARG A 478 -25.72 -22.14 17.59
N PRO A 479 -26.45 -21.39 18.45
CA PRO A 479 -27.59 -21.92 19.18
C PRO A 479 -28.81 -22.02 18.24
N HIS A 480 -28.79 -22.93 17.28
CA HIS A 480 -29.96 -23.27 16.46
C HIS A 480 -30.63 -24.61 16.80
N ASP A 481 -30.15 -25.33 17.83
CA ASP A 481 -30.78 -26.56 18.35
C ASP A 481 -31.63 -26.35 19.62
N ARG A 482 -32.13 -25.14 19.86
CA ARG A 482 -33.18 -24.89 20.88
C ARG A 482 -34.43 -24.27 20.27
N ALA A 483 -35.04 -24.98 19.35
CA ALA A 483 -36.45 -24.80 19.02
C ALA A 483 -37.09 -26.15 18.68
N GLY A 484 -37.94 -26.67 19.57
CA GLY A 484 -38.92 -27.70 19.20
C GLY A 484 -38.93 -29.01 19.97
N ALA A 485 -38.86 -28.99 21.30
CA ALA A 485 -39.56 -30.00 22.10
C ALA A 485 -40.59 -29.26 22.96
N LEU A 486 -41.84 -29.24 22.49
CA LEU A 486 -43.02 -28.93 23.29
C LEU A 486 -43.72 -30.26 23.61
N PRO A 487 -44.25 -30.46 24.83
CA PRO A 487 -45.62 -30.90 24.97
C PRO A 487 -46.60 -29.75 24.66
#